data_AF-A0A972GTJ4-F1
#
_entry.id   AF-A0A972GTJ4-F1
#
_cell.length_a   1.000
_cell.length_b   1.000
_cell.length_c   1.000
_cell.angle_alpha   90.00
_cell.angle_beta   90.00
_cell.angle_gamma   90.00
#
_symmetry.space_group_name_H-M   'P 1'
#
loop_
_entity.id
_entity.type
_entity.pdbx_description
1 polymer ?
#
loop_
_entity_poly.entity_id
_entity_poly.type
_entity_poly.pdbx_seq_one_letter_code
_entity_poly.pdbx_strand_id
1 'polypeptide(L)'
;AFIIVLLNERDGLSQGEIAFTLRKDKSSITRMIASLETKGIMHRITNSYDRRYFKVSLTDKGKSLAINVIPCISGTIDVLETGFSLEEMNELRRLLIKMRDNMKK
;
A
#
# COMPACT_ATOMS: atom_id res chain seq x y z
N ALA A 1 -7.64 1.63 -0.37
CA ALA A 1 -6.72 2.07 -1.44
C ALA A 1 -5.29 1.59 -1.18
N PHE A 2 -4.63 2.00 -0.09
CA PHE A 2 -3.21 1.71 0.14
C PHE A 2 -2.81 0.22 0.11
N ILE A 3 -3.63 -0.70 0.64
CA ILE A 3 -3.35 -2.15 0.54
C ILE A 3 -3.40 -2.63 -0.92
N ILE A 4 -4.32 -2.09 -1.72
CA ILE A 4 -4.46 -2.45 -3.14
C ILE A 4 -3.24 -1.98 -3.93
N VAL A 5 -2.79 -0.74 -3.68
CA VAL A 5 -1.57 -0.19 -4.31
C VAL A 5 -0.35 -1.03 -3.92
N LEU A 6 -0.19 -1.31 -2.63
CA LEU A 6 0.92 -2.12 -2.12
C LEU A 6 0.96 -3.52 -2.75
N LEU A 7 -0.18 -4.22 -2.81
CA LEU A 7 -0.26 -5.56 -3.41
C LEU A 7 -0.15 -5.54 -4.94
N ASN A 8 -0.50 -4.43 -5.59
CA ASN A 8 -0.26 -4.26 -7.02
C ASN A 8 1.24 -4.15 -7.35
N GLU A 9 2.03 -3.53 -6.47
CA GLU A 9 3.50 -3.47 -6.61
C GLU A 9 4.19 -4.76 -6.16
N ARG A 10 3.71 -5.36 -5.05
CA ARG A 10 4.30 -6.55 -4.43
C ARG A 10 3.19 -7.49 -3.97
N ASP A 11 2.81 -8.40 -4.85
CA ASP A 11 1.75 -9.37 -4.56
C ASP A 11 2.23 -10.48 -3.60
N GLY A 12 1.30 -11.13 -2.90
CA GLY A 12 1.61 -12.28 -2.05
C GLY A 12 2.30 -11.95 -0.73
N LEU A 13 2.08 -10.75 -0.19
CA LEU A 13 2.59 -10.34 1.12
C LEU A 13 1.76 -10.94 2.27
N SER A 14 2.41 -11.25 3.38
CA SER A 14 1.72 -11.60 4.62
C SER A 14 1.04 -10.38 5.26
N GLN A 15 0.02 -10.62 6.10
CA GLN A 15 -0.61 -9.53 6.86
C GLN A 15 0.37 -8.77 7.75
N GLY A 16 1.39 -9.47 8.26
CA GLY A 16 2.45 -8.87 9.07
C GLY A 16 3.31 -7.91 8.26
N GLU A 17 3.71 -8.31 7.05
CA GLU A 17 4.47 -7.46 6.13
C GLU A 17 3.63 -6.25 5.68
N ILE A 18 2.35 -6.44 5.40
CA ILE A 18 1.43 -5.34 5.05
C ILE A 18 1.31 -4.35 6.21
N ALA A 19 1.13 -4.84 7.44
CA ALA A 19 1.06 -3.99 8.64
C ALA A 19 2.33 -3.21 8.88
N PHE A 20 3.49 -3.86 8.73
CA PHE A 20 4.79 -3.23 8.85
C PHE A 20 4.99 -2.14 7.79
N THR A 21 4.77 -2.46 6.51
CA THR A 21 4.97 -1.52 5.39
C THR A 21 4.04 -0.32 5.48
N LEU A 22 2.77 -0.53 5.84
CA LEU A 22 1.79 0.56 5.97
C LEU A 22 1.84 1.28 7.32
N ARG A 23 2.72 0.85 8.24
CA ARG A 23 2.81 1.36 9.63
C ARG A 23 1.45 1.39 10.32
N LYS A 24 0.69 0.30 10.16
CA LYS A 24 -0.62 0.10 10.80
C LYS A 24 -0.53 -1.07 11.76
N ASP A 25 -1.37 -1.08 12.79
CA ASP A 25 -1.48 -2.23 13.67
C ASP A 25 -2.06 -3.43 12.92
N LYS A 26 -1.67 -4.64 13.35
CA LYS A 26 -2.10 -5.89 12.70
C LYS A 26 -3.63 -6.05 12.70
N SER A 27 -4.31 -5.61 13.77
CA SER A 27 -5.77 -5.75 13.89
C SER A 27 -6.51 -4.92 12.84
N SER A 28 -6.04 -3.69 12.57
CA SER A 28 -6.59 -2.83 11.53
C SER A 28 -6.37 -3.43 10.15
N ILE A 29 -5.19 -3.98 9.88
CA ILE A 29 -4.91 -4.65 8.60
C ILE A 29 -5.81 -5.88 8.41
N THR A 30 -5.97 -6.72 9.43
CA THR A 30 -6.86 -7.88 9.34
C THR A 30 -8.31 -7.48 9.04
N ARG A 31 -8.83 -6.43 9.70
CA ARG A 31 -10.19 -5.91 9.42
C ARG A 31 -10.30 -5.35 7.99
N MET A 32 -9.30 -4.62 7.52
CA MET A 32 -9.30 -4.08 6.15
C MET A 32 -9.24 -5.19 5.11
N ILE A 33 -8.40 -6.21 5.30
CA ILE A 33 -8.30 -7.36 4.40
C ILE A 33 -9.64 -8.09 4.35
N ALA A 34 -10.24 -8.40 5.50
CA ALA A 34 -11.55 -9.07 5.55
C ALA A 34 -12.63 -8.28 4.78
N SER A 35 -12.65 -6.94 4.92
CA SER A 35 -13.59 -6.08 4.17
C SER A 35 -13.33 -6.08 2.65
N LEU A 36 -12.08 -6.23 2.22
CA LEU A 36 -11.72 -6.26 0.81
C LEU A 36 -11.92 -7.66 0.19
N GLU A 37 -11.80 -8.72 0.99
CA GLU A 37 -12.17 -10.08 0.60
C GLU A 37 -13.68 -10.21 0.38
N THR A 38 -14.53 -9.67 1.27
CA THR A 38 -16.00 -9.70 1.07
C THR A 38 -16.44 -8.95 -0.19
N LYS A 39 -15.65 -7.98 -0.65
CA LYS A 39 -15.86 -7.25 -1.91
C LYS A 39 -15.28 -7.98 -3.13
N GLY A 40 -14.61 -9.12 -2.93
CA GLY A 40 -13.95 -9.90 -3.97
C GLY A 40 -12.76 -9.17 -4.59
N ILE A 41 -12.08 -8.30 -3.85
CA ILE A 41 -10.94 -7.50 -4.35
C ILE A 41 -9.63 -8.27 -4.14
N MET A 42 -9.50 -8.97 -3.02
CA MET A 42 -8.31 -9.76 -2.67
C MET A 42 -8.71 -11.10 -2.09
N HIS A 43 -7.74 -12.00 -1.95
CA HIS A 43 -7.92 -13.30 -1.32
C HIS A 43 -6.68 -13.66 -0.50
N ARG A 44 -6.91 -14.43 0.58
CA ARG A 44 -5.85 -15.07 1.36
C ARG A 44 -5.54 -16.46 0.83
N ILE A 45 -4.26 -16.70 0.57
CA ILE A 45 -3.73 -18.01 0.22
C ILE A 45 -3.15 -18.62 1.49
N THR A 46 -3.74 -19.75 1.90
CA THR A 46 -3.19 -20.60 2.96
C THR A 46 -2.28 -21.65 2.34
N ASN A 47 -1.04 -21.75 2.83
CA ASN A 47 -0.21 -22.91 2.54
C ASN A 47 -0.62 -24.07 3.48
N SER A 48 -0.89 -25.24 2.93
CA SER A 48 -1.26 -26.46 3.66
C SER A 48 -0.14 -26.95 4.60
N TYR A 49 1.12 -26.59 4.33
CA TYR A 49 2.28 -26.97 5.13
C TYR A 49 2.62 -26.01 6.27
N ASP A 50 2.23 -24.73 6.17
CA ASP A 50 2.41 -23.77 7.26
C ASP A 50 1.23 -22.79 7.32
N ARG A 51 0.28 -23.10 8.21
CA ARG A 51 -0.92 -22.30 8.46
C ARG A 51 -0.62 -20.90 9.02
N ARG A 52 0.65 -20.57 9.30
CA ARG A 52 1.07 -19.24 9.77
C ARG A 52 1.39 -18.27 8.62
N TYR A 53 1.51 -18.76 7.39
CA TYR A 53 1.75 -17.93 6.20
C TYR A 53 0.45 -17.71 5.42
N PHE A 54 -0.37 -16.78 5.89
CA PHE A 54 -1.46 -16.21 5.09
C PHE A 54 -0.90 -15.14 4.17
N LYS A 55 -0.57 -15.51 2.94
CA LYS A 55 -0.25 -14.52 1.89
C LYS A 55 -1.55 -13.90 1.39
N VAL A 56 -1.52 -12.62 1.10
CA VAL A 56 -2.65 -11.87 0.54
C VAL A 56 -2.30 -11.50 -0.88
N SER A 57 -3.21 -11.79 -1.80
CA SER A 57 -3.04 -11.46 -3.21
C SER A 57 -4.27 -10.76 -3.78
N LEU A 58 -4.07 -9.91 -4.79
CA LEU A 58 -5.18 -9.32 -5.53
C LEU A 58 -5.86 -10.38 -6.42
N THR A 59 -7.19 -10.31 -6.47
CA THR A 59 -7.96 -10.99 -7.52
C THR A 59 -7.87 -10.20 -8.83
N ASP A 60 -8.35 -10.77 -9.94
CA ASP A 60 -8.43 -10.04 -11.22
C ASP A 60 -9.32 -8.79 -11.12
N LYS A 61 -10.39 -8.87 -10.33
CA LYS A 61 -11.22 -7.70 -9.99
C LYS A 61 -10.41 -6.65 -9.22
N GLY A 62 -9.58 -7.08 -8.28
CA GLY A 62 -8.70 -6.19 -7.51
C GLY A 62 -7.62 -5.53 -8.36
N LYS A 63 -7.00 -6.27 -9.29
CA LYS A 63 -6.04 -5.74 -10.26
C LYS A 63 -6.70 -4.72 -11.18
N SER A 64 -7.89 -5.03 -11.70
CA SER A 64 -8.69 -4.11 -12.51
C SER A 64 -9.05 -2.82 -11.76
N LEU A 65 -9.36 -2.94 -10.46
CA LEU A 65 -9.59 -1.78 -9.61
C LEU A 65 -8.31 -0.96 -9.37
N ALA A 66 -7.15 -1.62 -9.22
CA ALA A 66 -5.86 -0.94 -9.06
C ALA A 66 -5.54 -0.03 -10.26
N ILE A 67 -5.84 -0.48 -11.48
CA ILE A 67 -5.67 0.30 -12.71
C ILE A 67 -6.45 1.61 -12.67
N ASN A 68 -7.62 1.65 -12.02
CA ASN A 68 -8.43 2.87 -11.92
C ASN A 68 -8.04 3.73 -10.70
N VAL A 69 -7.61 3.11 -9.61
CA VAL A 69 -7.30 3.81 -8.35
C VAL A 69 -5.92 4.46 -8.37
N ILE A 70 -4.92 3.78 -8.97
CA ILE A 70 -3.54 4.28 -9.01
C ILE A 70 -3.46 5.63 -9.75
N PRO A 71 -4.04 5.82 -10.94
CA PRO A 71 -4.01 7.10 -11.64
C PRO A 71 -4.68 8.24 -10.88
N CYS A 72 -5.75 7.98 -10.11
CA CYS A 72 -6.36 9.01 -9.27
C CYS A 72 -5.40 9.50 -8.17
N ILE A 73 -4.58 8.59 -7.63
CA ILE A 73 -3.55 8.94 -6.65
C ILE A 73 -2.40 9.70 -7.34
N SER A 74 -1.94 9.22 -8.51
CA SER A 74 -0.88 9.88 -9.29
C SER A 74 -1.30 11.27 -9.78
N GLY A 75 -2.50 11.44 -10.32
CA GLY A 75 -2.98 12.73 -10.79
C GLY A 75 -3.14 13.76 -9.66
N THR A 76 -3.38 13.31 -8.42
CA THR A 76 -3.33 14.20 -7.25
C THR A 76 -1.89 14.65 -6.97
N ILE A 77 -0.91 13.75 -7.12
CA ILE A 77 0.52 14.08 -6.97
C ILE A 77 0.95 15.05 -8.06
N ASP A 78 0.57 14.83 -9.32
CA ASP A 78 0.92 15.71 -10.44
C ASP A 78 0.39 17.14 -10.21
N VAL A 79 -0.83 17.28 -9.67
CA VAL A 79 -1.38 18.59 -9.27
C VAL A 79 -0.61 19.21 -8.11
N LEU A 80 -0.17 18.41 -7.14
CA LEU A 80 0.64 18.89 -6.01
C LEU A 80 2.06 19.32 -6.43
N GLU A 81 2.61 18.69 -7.47
CA GLU A 81 3.92 18.99 -8.04
C GLU A 81 3.86 20.13 -9.08
N THR A 82 2.66 20.49 -9.53
CA THR A 82 2.47 21.60 -10.47
C THR A 82 2.96 22.90 -9.87
N GLY A 83 3.98 23.50 -10.52
CA GLY A 83 4.58 24.77 -10.09
C GLY A 83 5.92 24.63 -9.35
N PHE A 84 6.36 23.39 -9.06
CA PHE A 84 7.71 23.16 -8.54
C PHE A 84 8.69 22.81 -9.67
N SER A 85 9.89 23.38 -9.60
CA SER A 85 11.04 22.90 -10.35
C SER A 85 11.56 21.57 -9.78
N LEU A 86 12.34 20.84 -10.58
CA LEU A 86 12.98 19.59 -10.13
C LEU A 86 13.89 19.82 -8.91
N GLU A 87 14.55 20.98 -8.84
CA GLU A 87 15.45 21.36 -7.75
C GLU A 87 14.67 21.59 -6.45
N GLU A 88 13.54 22.31 -6.51
CA GLU A 88 12.68 22.55 -5.36
C GLU A 88 12.04 21.25 -4.85
N MET A 89 11.64 20.34 -5.74
CA MET A 89 11.13 19.02 -5.36
C MET A 89 12.19 18.18 -4.66
N ASN A 90 13.43 18.22 -5.13
CA ASN A 90 14.54 17.52 -4.49
C ASN A 90 14.84 18.09 -3.10
N GLU A 91 14.79 19.41 -2.95
CA GLU A 91 14.98 20.06 -1.65
C GLU A 91 13.84 19.75 -0.67
N LEU A 92 12.59 19.82 -1.13
CA LEU A 92 11.43 19.42 -0.33
C LEU A 92 11.56 17.97 0.14
N ARG A 93 11.93 17.05 -0.77
CA ARG A 93 12.17 15.64 -0.43
C ARG A 93 13.24 15.48 0.64
N ARG A 94 14.35 16.22 0.53
CA ARG A 94 15.44 16.22 1.53
C ARG A 94 14.94 16.67 2.90
N LEU A 95 14.16 17.76 2.95
CA LEU A 95 13.60 18.30 4.19
C LEU A 95 12.58 17.35 4.83
N LEU A 96 11.69 16.75 4.04
CA LEU A 96 10.71 15.76 4.52
C LEU A 96 11.40 14.50 5.08
N ILE A 97 12.46 14.02 4.43
CA ILE A 97 13.27 12.90 4.93
C ILE A 97 13.89 13.24 6.29
N LYS A 98 14.48 14.44 6.41
CA LYS A 98 15.07 14.92 7.66
C LYS A 98 14.03 14.98 8.78
N MET A 99 12.84 15.52 8.51
CA MET A 99 11.74 15.57 9.46
C MET A 99 11.24 14.17 9.86
N ARG A 100 11.10 13.26 8.90
CA ARG A 100 10.73 11.86 9.16
C ARG A 100 11.73 11.16 10.07
N ASP A 101 13.02 11.39 9.87
CA ASP A 101 14.07 10.73 10.65
C ASP A 101 14.16 11.27 12.08
N ASN A 102 13.75 12.53 12.31
CA ASN A 102 13.55 13.04 13.68
C ASN A 102 12.46 12.27 14.45
N MET A 103 11.42 11.78 13.78
CA MET A 103 10.34 10.99 14.41
C MET A 103 10.75 9.54 14.73
N LYS A 104 11.94 9.09 14.33
CA LYS A 104 12.47 7.76 14.64
C LYS A 104 13.42 7.77 15.85
N LYS A 105 13.78 8.94 16.36
CA LYS A 105 14.44 9.10 17.67
C LYS A 105 13.40 9.04 18.77
#